data_AF-A0A6A4R1M1-F1
#
_entry.id   AF-A0A6A4R1M1-F1
#
_cell.length_a   1.000
_cell.length_b   1.000
_cell.length_c   1.000
_cell.angle_alpha   90.00
_cell.angle_beta   90.00
_cell.angle_gamma   90.00
#
_symmetry.space_group_name_H-M   'P 1'
#
loop_
_entity.id
_entity.type
_entity.pdbx_description
1 polymer ?
#
loop_
_entity_poly.entity_id
_entity_poly.type
_entity_poly.pdbx_seq_one_letter_code
_entity_poly.pdbx_strand_id
1 'polypeptide(L)'
;MTKLIRSKWNLYTTTLRVYNSSAASPQSDSLFIRISRAGDPNIPITLILNQWIQEGRHVIHSELQFFIKQLRSYRRFNHALQISEWMSSEGNLHLLTGDIAIRLDLIAKVHGLDQAEKYFDSISDASRDFKVYGALLNCYAQHKSVEKAEAIMQKIKENASKQATDLV
;
A
#
# COMPACT_ATOMS: atom_id res chain seq x y z
N MET A 1 19.09 1.63 -30.73
CA MET A 1 19.05 0.19 -30.42
C MET A 1 19.67 -0.03 -29.05
N THR A 2 18.83 -0.35 -28.08
CA THR A 2 19.09 -0.34 -26.64
C THR A 2 19.95 -1.52 -26.19
N LYS A 3 21.06 -1.22 -25.51
CA LYS A 3 21.89 -2.22 -24.81
C LYS A 3 21.26 -2.53 -23.46
N LEU A 4 20.80 -3.77 -23.30
CA LEU A 4 20.22 -4.32 -22.08
C LEU A 4 21.35 -4.60 -21.07
N ILE A 5 21.48 -3.78 -20.04
CA ILE A 5 22.37 -4.06 -18.90
C ILE A 5 21.59 -4.95 -17.93
N ARG A 6 21.76 -6.27 -18.02
CA ARG A 6 21.36 -7.21 -16.96
C ARG A 6 22.41 -7.14 -15.86
N SER A 7 22.11 -6.41 -14.79
CA SER A 7 22.94 -6.41 -13.58
C SER A 7 22.67 -7.66 -12.73
N LYS A 8 23.77 -8.34 -12.42
CA LYS A 8 23.92 -9.51 -11.56
C LYS A 8 23.27 -9.31 -10.18
N TRP A 9 22.47 -10.29 -9.75
CA TRP A 9 22.31 -10.60 -8.33
C TRP A 9 22.22 -12.11 -8.16
N ASN A 10 23.27 -12.67 -7.56
CA ASN A 10 23.28 -13.96 -6.91
C ASN A 10 23.90 -13.75 -5.53
N LEU A 11 23.45 -14.58 -4.57
CA LEU A 11 23.97 -14.83 -3.22
C LEU A 11 23.17 -14.17 -2.08
N TYR A 12 21.98 -14.72 -1.81
CA TYR A 12 21.56 -15.08 -0.44
C TYR A 12 20.71 -16.36 -0.52
N THR A 13 21.37 -17.50 -0.72
CA THR A 13 20.75 -18.82 -0.56
C THR A 13 20.61 -19.12 0.94
N THR A 14 19.46 -18.78 1.51
CA THR A 14 19.01 -19.36 2.78
C THR A 14 17.99 -20.43 2.44
N THR A 15 18.30 -21.66 2.84
CA THR A 15 17.55 -22.89 2.54
C THR A 15 16.09 -22.78 2.97
N LEU A 16 15.18 -22.58 2.01
CA LEU A 16 13.77 -22.92 2.20
C LEU A 16 13.70 -24.44 2.34
N ARG A 17 13.35 -24.92 3.54
CA ARG A 17 12.96 -26.31 3.77
C ARG A 17 11.79 -26.61 2.82
N VAL A 18 12.05 -27.40 1.79
CA VAL A 18 11.01 -28.01 0.94
C VAL A 18 10.21 -28.93 1.84
N TYR A 19 9.03 -28.46 2.28
CA TYR A 19 8.09 -29.30 3.01
C TYR A 19 7.43 -30.23 1.99
N ASN A 20 7.88 -31.48 1.96
CA ASN A 20 7.30 -32.53 1.14
C ASN A 20 5.90 -32.85 1.69
N SER A 21 4.85 -32.32 1.07
CA SER A 21 3.46 -32.59 1.45
C SER A 21 2.95 -33.75 0.60
N SER A 22 2.77 -34.89 1.25
CA SER A 22 2.05 -36.07 0.77
C SER A 22 0.71 -35.70 0.11
N ALA A 23 0.46 -36.29 -1.06
CA ALA A 23 -0.77 -36.29 -1.86
C ALA A 23 -2.01 -35.68 -1.19
N ALA A 24 -2.19 -34.37 -1.36
CA ALA A 24 -3.47 -33.72 -1.19
C ALA A 24 -4.07 -33.49 -2.58
N SER A 25 -5.41 -33.52 -2.69
CA SER A 25 -6.17 -33.02 -3.85
C SER A 25 -5.56 -31.70 -4.34
N PRO A 26 -5.70 -31.31 -5.64
CA PRO A 26 -5.15 -30.06 -6.13
C PRO A 26 -5.74 -28.92 -5.29
N GLN A 27 -5.01 -28.51 -4.26
CA GLN A 27 -5.42 -27.43 -3.38
C GLN A 27 -5.53 -26.24 -4.31
N SER A 28 -6.70 -25.60 -4.31
CA SER A 28 -6.92 -24.39 -5.08
C SER A 28 -5.85 -23.38 -4.68
N ASP A 29 -4.82 -23.29 -5.51
CA ASP A 29 -3.70 -22.41 -5.26
C ASP A 29 -4.14 -21.02 -5.71
N SER A 30 -4.56 -20.21 -4.73
CA SER A 30 -4.97 -18.83 -4.93
C SER A 30 -4.04 -17.89 -4.17
N LEU A 31 -3.85 -16.70 -4.72
CA LEU A 31 -3.06 -15.67 -4.08
C LEU A 31 -3.61 -15.32 -2.69
N PHE A 32 -4.93 -15.32 -2.54
CA PHE A 32 -5.61 -15.17 -1.25
C PHE A 32 -5.14 -16.21 -0.21
N ILE A 33 -5.07 -17.49 -0.59
CA ILE A 33 -4.65 -18.55 0.34
C ILE A 33 -3.19 -18.35 0.74
N ARG A 34 -2.30 -18.01 -0.22
CA ARG A 34 -0.89 -17.77 0.07
C ARG A 34 -0.69 -16.59 1.02
N ILE A 35 -1.36 -15.46 0.77
CA ILE A 35 -1.29 -14.26 1.62
C ILE A 35 -1.92 -14.50 3.00
N SER A 36 -3.05 -15.20 3.07
CA SER A 36 -3.72 -15.50 4.33
C SER A 36 -2.88 -16.44 5.21
N ARG A 37 -2.23 -17.44 4.60
CA ARG A 37 -1.34 -18.40 5.30
C ARG A 37 0.00 -17.80 5.70
N ALA A 38 0.43 -16.70 5.07
CA ALA A 38 1.56 -15.92 5.52
C ALA A 38 1.19 -15.20 6.82
N GLY A 39 1.05 -15.93 7.92
CA GLY A 39 0.69 -15.41 9.24
C GLY A 39 1.90 -14.92 10.03
N ASP A 40 3.10 -15.35 9.64
CA ASP A 40 4.34 -14.92 10.29
C ASP A 40 4.60 -13.42 9.97
N PRO A 41 4.63 -12.53 10.98
CA PRO A 41 4.93 -11.11 10.79
C PRO A 41 6.30 -10.83 10.17
N ASN A 42 7.22 -11.79 10.18
CA ASN A 42 8.58 -11.63 9.67
C ASN A 42 8.74 -11.98 8.20
N ILE A 43 7.74 -12.61 7.56
CA ILE A 43 7.81 -12.96 6.15
C ILE A 43 7.21 -11.81 5.34
N PRO A 44 7.99 -11.05 4.55
CA PRO A 44 7.46 -9.96 3.75
C PRO A 44 6.50 -10.50 2.67
N ILE A 45 5.29 -9.94 2.61
CA ILE A 45 4.26 -10.37 1.64
C ILE A 45 4.70 -10.10 0.19
N THR A 46 5.60 -9.15 -0.03
CA THR A 46 6.15 -8.84 -1.35
C THR A 46 6.83 -10.05 -2.00
N LEU A 47 7.42 -10.97 -1.22
CA LEU A 47 8.00 -12.21 -1.76
C LEU A 47 6.93 -13.11 -2.37
N ILE A 48 5.76 -13.18 -1.74
CA ILE A 48 4.63 -14.00 -2.21
C ILE A 48 4.07 -13.42 -3.51
N LEU A 49 3.91 -12.09 -3.56
CA LEU A 49 3.44 -11.39 -4.75
C LEU A 49 4.43 -11.55 -5.91
N ASN A 50 5.73 -11.39 -5.64
CA ASN A 50 6.77 -11.57 -6.65
C ASN A 50 6.83 -13.01 -7.16
N GLN A 51 6.76 -14.00 -6.26
CA GLN A 51 6.69 -15.40 -6.66
C GLN A 51 5.46 -15.69 -7.52
N TRP A 52 4.29 -15.14 -7.16
CA TRP A 52 3.07 -15.30 -7.95
C TRP A 52 3.23 -14.81 -9.40
N ILE A 53 3.87 -13.66 -9.59
CA ILE A 53 4.19 -13.14 -10.93
C ILE A 53 5.24 -14.00 -11.65
N GLN A 54 6.27 -14.47 -10.93
CA GLN A 54 7.31 -15.35 -11.49
C GLN A 54 6.74 -16.66 -12.01
N GLU A 55 5.67 -17.15 -11.40
CA GLU A 55 4.89 -18.31 -11.88
C GLU A 55 4.05 -18.01 -13.13
N GLY A 56 4.16 -16.81 -13.71
CA GLY A 56 3.42 -16.38 -14.90
C GLY A 56 1.97 -15.99 -14.63
N ARG A 57 1.59 -15.81 -13.35
CA ARG A 57 0.23 -15.44 -12.96
C ARG A 57 0.09 -13.93 -12.85
N HIS A 58 -1.13 -13.44 -13.10
CA HIS A 58 -1.44 -12.04 -12.96
C HIS A 58 -1.99 -11.73 -11.58
N VAL A 59 -1.74 -10.50 -11.12
CA VAL A 59 -2.31 -9.94 -9.90
C VAL A 59 -3.35 -8.90 -10.30
N ILE A 60 -4.54 -8.97 -9.72
CA ILE A 60 -5.64 -8.07 -10.03
C ILE A 60 -5.72 -6.96 -8.97
N HIS A 61 -5.87 -5.72 -9.41
CA HIS A 61 -5.90 -4.55 -8.51
C HIS A 61 -6.95 -4.66 -7.40
N SER A 62 -8.18 -5.09 -7.73
CA SER A 62 -9.26 -5.29 -6.76
C SER A 62 -8.96 -6.39 -5.73
N GLU A 63 -8.17 -7.40 -6.12
CA GLU A 63 -7.73 -8.47 -5.23
C GLU A 63 -6.76 -7.92 -4.17
N LEU A 64 -5.83 -7.05 -4.58
CA LEU A 64 -4.91 -6.38 -3.66
C LEU A 64 -5.65 -5.44 -2.69
N GLN A 65 -6.62 -4.67 -3.19
CA GLN A 65 -7.48 -3.84 -2.33
C GLN A 65 -8.23 -4.70 -1.30
N PHE A 66 -8.73 -5.87 -1.71
CA PHE A 66 -9.37 -6.82 -0.82
C PHE A 66 -8.40 -7.34 0.25
N PHE A 67 -7.17 -7.72 -0.11
CA PHE A 67 -6.17 -8.17 0.86
C PHE A 67 -5.78 -7.09 1.85
N ILE A 68 -5.56 -5.85 1.38
CA ILE A 68 -5.28 -4.70 2.25
C ILE A 68 -6.42 -4.51 3.24
N LYS A 69 -7.68 -4.60 2.80
CA LYS A 69 -8.86 -4.49 3.67
C LYS A 69 -8.88 -5.58 4.75
N GLN A 70 -8.63 -6.84 4.39
CA GLN A 70 -8.58 -7.95 5.36
C GLN A 70 -7.40 -7.82 6.34
N LEU A 71 -6.22 -7.46 5.86
CA LEU A 71 -5.07 -7.26 6.73
C LEU A 71 -5.28 -6.12 7.71
N ARG A 72 -5.97 -5.04 7.30
CA ARG A 72 -6.35 -3.93 8.18
C ARG A 72 -7.35 -4.37 9.26
N SER A 73 -8.36 -5.19 8.94
CA SER A 73 -9.30 -5.69 9.96
C SER A 73 -8.61 -6.59 11.00
N TYR A 74 -7.59 -7.34 10.58
CA TYR A 74 -6.74 -8.13 11.48
C TYR A 74 -5.60 -7.34 12.14
N ARG A 75 -5.56 -6.00 11.98
CA ARG A 75 -4.50 -5.12 12.49
C ARG A 75 -3.08 -5.46 12.03
N ARG A 76 -2.95 -6.16 10.91
CA ARG A 76 -1.68 -6.50 10.25
C ARG A 76 -1.22 -5.34 9.36
N PHE A 77 -0.99 -4.17 9.95
CA PHE A 77 -0.75 -2.93 9.21
C PHE A 77 0.55 -2.94 8.40
N ASN A 78 1.65 -3.51 8.93
CA ASN A 78 2.91 -3.64 8.19
C ASN A 78 2.73 -4.39 6.87
N HIS A 79 2.02 -5.50 6.94
CA HIS A 79 1.71 -6.35 5.81
C HIS A 79 0.79 -5.65 4.80
N ALA A 80 -0.23 -4.95 5.28
CA ALA A 80 -1.09 -4.14 4.41
C ALA A 80 -0.30 -3.01 3.71
N LEU A 81 0.64 -2.37 4.42
CA LEU A 81 1.50 -1.33 3.88
C LEU A 81 2.43 -1.88 2.80
N GLN A 82 3.08 -3.03 3.04
CA GLN A 82 3.91 -3.71 2.06
C GLN A 82 3.17 -4.01 0.76
N ILE A 83 1.94 -4.51 0.83
CA ILE A 83 1.11 -4.72 -0.38
C ILE A 83 0.84 -3.39 -1.06
N SER A 84 0.44 -2.37 -0.29
CA SER A 84 0.16 -1.05 -0.83
C SER A 84 1.37 -0.52 -1.58
N GLU A 85 2.54 -0.44 -0.96
CA GLU A 85 3.79 0.06 -1.59
C GLU A 85 4.13 -0.70 -2.86
N TRP A 86 4.09 -2.04 -2.78
CA TRP A 86 4.37 -2.94 -3.91
C TRP A 86 3.48 -2.66 -5.12
N MET A 87 2.21 -2.25 -4.92
CA MET A 87 1.32 -1.89 -6.04
C MET A 87 1.94 -0.84 -6.95
N SER A 88 2.60 0.19 -6.39
CA SER A 88 3.18 1.27 -7.20
C SER A 88 4.64 1.03 -7.64
N SER A 89 5.42 0.26 -6.89
CA SER A 89 6.83 0.02 -7.20
C SER A 89 7.03 -1.16 -8.15
N GLU A 90 6.86 -2.39 -7.68
CA GLU A 90 7.09 -3.60 -8.48
C GLU A 90 5.88 -3.96 -9.34
N GLY A 91 4.67 -3.72 -8.83
CA GLY A 91 3.41 -3.99 -9.53
C GLY A 91 3.13 -3.04 -10.69
N ASN A 92 3.81 -1.88 -10.76
CA ASN A 92 3.58 -0.81 -11.74
C ASN A 92 2.10 -0.42 -11.91
N LEU A 93 1.31 -0.55 -10.84
CA LEU A 93 -0.11 -0.21 -10.83
C LEU A 93 -0.28 1.27 -10.51
N HIS A 94 -1.12 1.94 -11.30
CA HIS A 94 -1.54 3.29 -11.00
C HIS A 94 -2.49 3.28 -9.80
N LEU A 95 -2.11 3.96 -8.72
CA LEU A 95 -2.93 4.06 -7.51
C LEU A 95 -4.13 4.97 -7.76
N LEU A 96 -5.31 4.51 -7.39
CA LEU A 96 -6.48 5.38 -7.32
C LEU A 96 -6.40 6.22 -6.05
N THR A 97 -7.18 7.30 -6.01
CA THR A 97 -7.16 8.20 -4.85
C THR A 97 -7.58 7.51 -3.54
N GLY A 98 -8.42 6.48 -3.63
CA GLY A 98 -8.75 5.61 -2.50
C GLY A 98 -7.55 4.79 -2.00
N ASP A 99 -6.69 4.30 -2.89
CA ASP A 99 -5.49 3.56 -2.53
C ASP A 99 -4.47 4.46 -1.86
N ILE A 100 -4.30 5.68 -2.38
CA ILE A 100 -3.44 6.72 -1.80
C ILE A 100 -3.90 7.06 -0.38
N ALA A 101 -5.21 7.27 -0.18
CA ALA A 101 -5.78 7.55 1.13
C ALA A 101 -5.57 6.38 2.12
N ILE A 102 -5.72 5.14 1.67
CA ILE A 102 -5.45 3.96 2.48
C ILE A 102 -3.96 3.85 2.83
N ARG A 103 -3.06 4.10 1.87
CA ARG A 103 -1.62 4.08 2.12
C ARG A 103 -1.22 5.12 3.16
N LEU A 104 -1.79 6.32 3.09
CA LEU A 104 -1.55 7.38 4.07
C LEU A 104 -1.92 6.93 5.50
N ASP A 105 -3.12 6.36 5.70
CA ASP A 105 -3.56 5.80 7.00
C ASP A 105 -2.62 4.67 7.47
N LEU A 106 -2.15 3.81 6.56
CA LEU A 106 -1.22 2.73 6.88
C LEU A 106 0.16 3.26 7.30
N ILE A 107 0.71 4.25 6.60
CA ILE A 107 1.99 4.89 6.95
C ILE A 107 1.88 5.51 8.35
N ALA A 108 0.80 6.24 8.64
CA ALA A 108 0.60 6.83 9.97
C ALA A 108 0.60 5.76 11.08
N LYS A 109 -0.06 4.62 10.84
CA LYS A 109 -0.14 3.51 11.80
C LYS A 109 1.17 2.74 11.99
N VAL A 110 1.98 2.64 10.94
CA VAL A 110 3.22 1.83 10.94
C VAL A 110 4.44 2.67 11.30
N HIS A 111 4.58 3.83 10.68
CA HIS A 111 5.77 4.68 10.75
C HIS A 111 5.54 5.99 11.51
N GLY A 112 4.30 6.27 11.92
CA GLY A 112 3.93 7.47 12.66
C GLY A 112 3.50 8.65 11.78
N LEU A 113 2.95 9.66 12.44
CA LEU A 113 2.30 10.80 11.80
C LEU A 113 3.27 11.59 10.90
N ASP A 114 4.50 11.83 11.33
CA ASP A 114 5.47 12.64 10.58
C ASP A 114 5.81 12.03 9.21
N GLN A 115 5.83 10.69 9.11
CA GLN A 115 6.05 10.02 7.83
C GLN A 115 4.82 10.06 6.94
N ALA A 116 3.62 10.04 7.55
CA ALA A 116 2.38 10.21 6.80
C ALA A 116 2.29 11.63 6.19
N GLU A 117 2.69 12.66 6.93
CA GLU A 117 2.75 14.04 6.41
C GLU A 117 3.74 14.17 5.25
N LYS A 118 4.94 13.62 5.38
CA LYS A 118 5.93 13.59 4.28
C LYS A 118 5.38 12.89 3.04
N TYR A 119 4.67 11.77 3.23
CA TYR A 119 4.01 11.08 2.13
C TYR A 119 2.93 11.96 1.51
N PHE A 120 2.07 12.58 2.33
CA PHE A 120 1.04 13.50 1.87
C PHE A 120 1.63 14.63 1.01
N ASP A 121 2.71 15.25 1.49
CA ASP A 121 3.43 16.34 0.82
C ASP A 121 4.06 15.93 -0.52
N SER A 122 4.37 14.64 -0.70
CA SER A 122 4.88 14.08 -1.96
C SER A 122 3.80 13.82 -3.03
N ILE A 123 2.52 13.76 -2.65
CA ILE A 123 1.41 13.54 -3.59
C ILE A 123 1.17 14.82 -4.42
N SER A 124 0.95 14.68 -5.74
CA SER A 124 0.60 15.82 -6.58
C SER A 124 -0.74 16.44 -6.17
N ASP A 125 -0.89 17.76 -6.31
CA ASP A 125 -2.12 18.45 -5.92
C ASP A 125 -3.37 17.92 -6.67
N ALA A 126 -3.20 17.51 -7.93
CA ALA A 126 -4.28 16.91 -8.73
C ALA A 126 -4.79 15.56 -8.18
N SER A 127 -3.96 14.85 -7.40
CA SER A 127 -4.32 13.56 -6.78
C SER A 127 -4.75 13.71 -5.32
N ARG A 128 -4.72 14.91 -4.74
CA ARG A 128 -5.23 15.19 -3.39
C ARG A 128 -6.70 15.56 -3.43
N ASP A 129 -7.57 14.55 -3.52
CA ASP A 129 -9.02 14.76 -3.39
C ASP A 129 -9.49 14.71 -1.93
N PHE A 130 -10.80 14.84 -1.73
CA PHE A 130 -11.45 14.77 -0.42
C PHE A 130 -11.13 13.49 0.38
N LYS A 131 -10.84 12.36 -0.28
CA LYS A 131 -10.48 11.10 0.39
C LYS A 131 -9.09 11.19 0.99
N VAL A 132 -8.12 11.78 0.27
CA VAL A 132 -6.74 11.94 0.79
C VAL A 132 -6.74 12.92 1.95
N TYR A 133 -7.41 14.07 1.80
CA TYR A 133 -7.56 15.04 2.89
C TYR A 133 -8.30 14.44 4.09
N GLY A 134 -9.39 13.70 3.84
CA GLY A 134 -10.13 13.00 4.89
C GLY A 134 -9.28 11.96 5.62
N ALA A 135 -8.42 11.23 4.91
CA ALA A 135 -7.47 10.30 5.53
C ALA A 135 -6.43 11.02 6.40
N LEU A 136 -5.88 12.15 5.95
CA LEU A 136 -4.95 12.95 6.74
C LEU A 136 -5.61 13.50 8.02
N LEU A 137 -6.83 14.05 7.91
CA LEU A 137 -7.61 14.51 9.06
C LEU A 137 -7.89 13.39 10.06
N ASN A 138 -8.23 12.19 9.56
CA ASN A 138 -8.40 11.01 10.40
C ASN A 138 -7.09 10.61 11.10
N CYS A 139 -5.94 10.74 10.44
CA CYS A 139 -4.63 10.53 11.08
C CYS A 139 -4.41 11.53 12.23
N TYR A 140 -4.68 12.82 12.01
CA TYR A 140 -4.56 13.82 13.07
C TYR A 140 -5.50 13.57 14.25
N ALA A 141 -6.74 13.18 13.99
CA ALA A 141 -7.69 12.81 15.05
C ALA A 141 -7.19 11.62 15.88
N GLN A 142 -6.68 10.58 15.23
CA GLN A 142 -6.11 9.41 15.93
C GLN A 142 -4.87 9.75 16.76
N HIS A 143 -4.06 10.70 16.29
CA HIS A 143 -2.87 11.19 16.99
C HIS A 143 -3.14 12.39 17.93
N LYS A 144 -4.40 12.79 18.10
CA LYS A 144 -4.83 13.93 18.95
C LYS A 144 -4.13 15.26 18.62
N SER A 145 -3.82 15.49 17.34
CA SER A 145 -3.19 16.73 16.88
C SER A 145 -4.24 17.69 16.33
N VAL A 146 -4.92 18.40 17.25
CA VAL A 146 -6.05 19.29 16.92
C VAL A 146 -5.59 20.47 16.06
N GLU A 147 -4.47 21.07 16.44
CA GLU A 147 -3.92 22.26 15.77
C GLU A 147 -3.60 21.98 14.31
N LYS A 148 -3.05 20.78 14.02
CA LYS A 148 -2.75 20.35 12.65
C LYS A 148 -4.01 20.04 11.85
N ALA A 149 -5.02 19.44 12.49
CA ALA A 149 -6.30 19.19 11.84
C ALA A 149 -7.02 20.50 11.44
N GLU A 150 -7.03 21.48 12.34
CA GLU A 150 -7.59 22.81 12.08
C GLU A 150 -6.85 23.53 10.96
N ALA A 151 -5.51 23.52 10.99
CA ALA A 151 -4.69 24.13 9.95
C ALA A 151 -4.97 23.55 8.55
N ILE A 152 -5.09 22.22 8.44
CA ILE A 152 -5.45 21.58 7.17
C ILE A 152 -6.87 21.93 6.73
N MET A 153 -7.84 21.95 7.65
CA MET A 153 -9.22 22.32 7.31
C MET A 153 -9.31 23.76 6.78
N GLN A 154 -8.58 24.68 7.41
CA GLN A 154 -8.48 26.07 6.96
C GLN A 154 -7.85 26.17 5.57
N LYS A 155 -6.76 25.43 5.31
CA LYS A 155 -6.11 25.37 3.99
C LYS A 155 -7.06 24.84 2.90
N ILE A 156 -7.83 23.79 3.20
CA ILE A 156 -8.84 23.24 2.26
C ILE A 156 -9.88 24.30 1.93
N LYS A 157 -10.39 25.03 2.93
CA LYS A 157 -11.39 26.08 2.76
C LYS A 157 -10.86 27.23 1.87
N GLU A 158 -9.64 27.68 2.13
CA GLU A 158 -9.00 28.73 1.34
C GLU A 158 -8.79 28.31 -0.13
N ASN A 159 -8.35 27.08 -0.36
CA ASN A 159 -8.18 26.55 -1.71
C ASN A 159 -9.52 26.42 -2.45
N ALA A 160 -10.58 25.99 -1.76
CA ALA A 160 -11.93 25.93 -2.33
C ALA A 160 -12.46 27.32 -2.70
N SER A 161 -12.20 28.35 -1.88
CA SER A 161 -12.59 29.72 -2.20
C SER A 161 -11.87 30.31 -3.42
N LYS A 162 -10.60 29.94 -3.64
CA LYS A 162 -9.81 30.40 -4.80
C LYS A 162 -10.28 29.76 -6.11
N GLN A 163 -10.60 28.47 -6.09
CA GLN A 163 -11.16 27.80 -7.27
C GLN A 163 -12.53 28.36 -7.69
N ALA A 164 -13.33 28.87 -6.75
CA ALA A 164 -14.60 29.50 -7.05
C ALA A 164 -14.45 30.89 -7.70
N THR A 165 -13.36 31.61 -7.42
CA THR A 165 -13.08 32.93 -8.01
C THR A 165 -12.43 32.85 -9.39
N ASP A 166 -11.73 31.76 -9.71
CA ASP A 166 -11.08 31.56 -11.02
C ASP A 166 -12.07 31.13 -12.13
N LEU A 167 -13.35 30.92 -11.79
CA LEU A 167 -14.42 30.50 -12.69
C LEU A 167 -15.42 31.63 -13.02
N VAL A 168 -15.14 32.86 -12.58
CA VAL A 168 -15.93 34.09 -12.84
C VAL A 168 -15.09 35.07 -13.65
#